data_AF-A0A7J8L7Y1-F1
#
_entry.id   AF-A0A7J8L7Y1-F1
#
_cell.length_a   1.000
_cell.length_b   1.000
_cell.length_c   1.000
_cell.angle_alpha   90.00
_cell.angle_beta   90.00
_cell.angle_gamma   90.00
#
_symmetry.space_group_name_H-M   'P 1'
#
loop_
_entity.id
_entity.type
_entity.pdbx_description
1 polymer ?
#
loop_
_entity_poly.entity_id
_entity_poly.type
_entity_poly.pdbx_seq_one_letter_code
_entity_poly.pdbx_strand_id
1 'polypeptide(L)'
;ANVIFLESPAGVGFLYSNTSSDYHHIGDKSTAKDAYTFLVNWLERFPQYKTRDFYITGESYASHYVPQLAYTILLNNKNANQTLINLKGIAVGNGWIDDRTGYLGQYDYLWTHALNSDETNKGIHTYCHHFNDKDPNECDDFQYPNRLLSRVTLM
;
A
#
# COMPACT_ATOMS: atom_id res chain seq x y z
N ALA A 1 21.27 12.93 1.73
CA ALA A 1 20.07 13.22 0.92
C ALA A 1 19.36 14.43 1.51
N ASN A 2 18.47 15.08 0.75
CA ASN A 2 17.48 16.02 1.31
C ASN A 2 16.15 15.26 1.39
N VAL A 3 15.50 15.27 2.54
CA VAL A 3 14.31 14.45 2.81
C VAL A 3 13.09 15.36 2.93
N ILE A 4 12.03 15.02 2.22
CA ILE A 4 10.72 15.69 2.30
C ILE A 4 9.75 14.68 2.90
N PHE A 5 9.10 15.07 3.99
CA PHE A 5 7.99 14.32 4.56
C PHE A 5 6.69 14.92 4.05
N LEU A 6 5.86 14.08 3.43
CA LEU A 6 4.56 14.47 2.89
C LEU A 6 3.48 13.73 3.67
N GLU A 7 2.68 14.48 4.43
CA GLU A 7 1.42 13.95 4.94
C GLU A 7 0.44 13.82 3.76
N SER A 8 -0.15 12.64 3.57
CA SER A 8 -1.01 12.35 2.43
C SER A 8 -1.79 11.08 2.72
N PRO A 9 -3.05 10.93 2.26
CA PRO A 9 -3.86 11.92 1.52
C PRO A 9 -4.45 13.03 2.42
N ALA A 10 -5.30 13.90 1.86
CA ALA A 10 -6.03 14.89 2.64
C ALA A 10 -6.82 14.24 3.79
N GLY A 11 -6.73 14.81 5.00
CA GLY A 11 -7.28 14.26 6.24
C GLY A 11 -6.23 13.58 7.14
N VAL A 12 -5.00 13.38 6.64
CA VAL A 12 -3.88 12.87 7.45
C VAL A 12 -3.12 14.04 8.07
N GLY A 13 -2.94 14.00 9.39
CA GLY A 13 -2.13 14.97 10.14
C GLY A 13 -2.66 16.39 10.00
N PHE A 14 -1.87 17.29 9.42
CA PHE A 14 -2.25 18.68 9.15
C PHE A 14 -2.82 18.91 7.74
N LEU A 15 -2.80 17.91 6.86
CA LEU A 15 -3.39 18.03 5.53
C LEU A 15 -4.92 17.95 5.60
N TYR A 16 -5.61 18.91 4.98
CA TYR A 16 -7.08 18.97 4.98
C TYR A 16 -7.62 19.39 3.61
N SER A 17 -8.86 19.01 3.32
CA SER A 17 -9.69 19.59 2.28
C SER A 17 -10.81 20.45 2.88
N ASN A 18 -11.12 21.56 2.21
CA ASN A 18 -12.29 22.38 2.51
C ASN A 18 -13.61 21.72 2.06
N THR A 19 -13.53 20.69 1.23
CA THR A 19 -14.69 19.96 0.71
C THR A 19 -14.80 18.62 1.41
N SER A 20 -15.82 18.46 2.27
CA SER A 20 -16.00 17.26 3.10
C SER A 20 -16.19 15.96 2.31
N SER A 21 -16.74 16.03 1.09
CA SER A 21 -16.91 14.84 0.25
C SER A 21 -15.58 14.23 -0.20
N ASP A 22 -14.50 15.00 -0.23
CA ASP A 22 -13.19 14.50 -0.68
C ASP A 22 -12.72 13.34 0.20
N TYR A 23 -13.01 13.39 1.50
CA TYR A 23 -12.65 12.34 2.47
C TYR A 23 -13.35 10.99 2.19
N HIS A 24 -14.44 10.98 1.41
CA HIS A 24 -15.15 9.76 1.01
C HIS A 24 -14.71 9.20 -0.35
N HIS A 25 -13.84 9.92 -1.07
CA HIS A 25 -13.38 9.57 -2.41
C HIS A 25 -11.85 9.38 -2.49
N ILE A 26 -11.22 9.22 -1.33
CA ILE A 26 -9.79 8.91 -1.22
C ILE A 26 -9.54 7.46 -1.65
N GLY A 27 -8.55 7.29 -2.51
CA GLY A 27 -8.01 5.99 -2.88
C GLY A 27 -6.63 6.16 -3.51
N ASP A 28 -6.02 5.05 -3.90
CA ASP A 28 -4.64 5.05 -4.39
C ASP A 28 -4.41 5.99 -5.58
N LYS A 29 -5.33 5.97 -6.56
CA LYS A 29 -5.25 6.79 -7.77
C LYS A 29 -5.34 8.28 -7.49
N SER A 30 -6.28 8.71 -6.63
CA SER A 30 -6.42 10.11 -6.25
C SER A 30 -5.21 10.57 -5.42
N THR A 31 -4.77 9.74 -4.48
CA THR A 31 -3.57 10.01 -3.65
C THR A 31 -2.32 10.20 -4.51
N ALA A 32 -2.08 9.34 -5.50
CA ALA A 32 -0.93 9.47 -6.40
C ALA A 32 -0.99 10.76 -7.25
N LYS A 33 -2.19 11.14 -7.72
CA LYS A 33 -2.41 12.37 -8.50
C LYS A 33 -2.18 13.63 -7.66
N ASP A 34 -2.66 13.64 -6.42
CA ASP A 34 -2.53 14.79 -5.53
C ASP A 34 -1.08 14.95 -5.05
N ALA A 35 -0.40 13.84 -4.72
CA ALA A 35 1.02 13.84 -4.40
C ALA A 35 1.88 14.31 -5.58
N TYR A 36 1.56 13.91 -6.83
CA TYR A 36 2.22 14.45 -8.02
C TYR A 36 2.02 15.96 -8.14
N THR A 37 0.79 16.43 -7.96
CA THR A 37 0.44 17.86 -8.00
C THR A 37 1.21 18.65 -6.94
N PHE A 38 1.31 18.11 -5.72
CA PHE A 38 2.15 18.66 -4.67
C PHE A 38 3.62 18.77 -5.11
N LEU A 39 4.21 17.72 -5.66
CA LEU A 39 5.62 17.71 -6.06
C LEU A 39 5.93 18.73 -7.16
N VAL A 40 5.07 18.86 -8.17
CA VAL A 40 5.21 19.88 -9.22
C VAL A 40 5.20 21.27 -8.60
N ASN A 41 4.19 21.58 -7.77
CA ASN A 41 4.09 22.88 -7.12
C ASN A 41 5.24 23.15 -6.14
N TRP A 42 5.72 22.12 -5.44
CA TRP A 42 6.87 22.20 -4.55
C TRP A 42 8.14 22.53 -5.34
N LEU A 43 8.36 21.92 -6.51
CA LEU A 43 9.50 22.23 -7.37
C LEU A 43 9.42 23.62 -8.01
N GLU A 44 8.22 24.13 -8.28
CA GLU A 44 8.05 25.53 -8.70
C GLU A 44 8.40 26.51 -7.56
N ARG A 45 8.03 26.17 -6.32
CA ARG A 45 8.39 26.96 -5.13
C ARG A 45 9.88 26.87 -4.77
N PHE A 46 10.51 25.72 -5.01
CA PHE A 46 11.91 25.44 -4.71
C PHE A 46 12.70 25.06 -5.97
N PRO A 47 12.88 26.00 -6.92
CA PRO A 47 13.41 25.70 -8.26
C PRO A 47 14.85 25.15 -8.26
N GLN A 48 15.63 25.39 -7.20
CA GLN A 48 16.97 24.86 -7.02
C GLN A 48 17.03 23.31 -6.93
N TYR A 49 15.88 22.64 -6.77
CA TYR A 49 15.79 21.18 -6.72
C TYR A 49 15.40 20.53 -8.04
N LYS A 50 14.96 21.27 -9.07
CA LYS A 50 14.40 20.72 -10.33
C LYS A 50 15.31 19.74 -11.08
N THR A 51 16.62 19.92 -11.00
CA THR A 51 17.59 19.05 -11.70
C THR A 51 18.13 17.91 -10.84
N ARG A 52 17.79 17.87 -9.55
CA ARG A 52 18.37 16.91 -8.62
C ARG A 52 17.77 15.53 -8.82
N ASP A 53 18.58 14.51 -8.56
CA ASP A 53 18.11 13.15 -8.49
C ASP A 53 17.04 13.01 -7.41
N PHE A 54 15.91 12.43 -7.80
CA PHE A 54 14.73 12.28 -6.97
C PHE A 54 14.44 10.81 -6.73
N TYR A 55 14.15 10.46 -5.48
CA TYR A 55 13.81 9.11 -5.04
C TYR A 55 12.54 9.16 -4.22
N ILE A 56 11.69 8.14 -4.34
CA ILE A 56 10.48 8.02 -3.54
C ILE A 56 10.65 6.83 -2.60
N THR A 57 10.43 7.05 -1.31
CA THR A 57 10.58 6.00 -0.29
C THR A 57 9.33 5.94 0.58
N GLY A 58 8.95 4.75 1.02
CA GLY A 58 7.82 4.58 1.94
C GLY A 58 7.83 3.20 2.60
N GLU A 59 6.96 3.02 3.59
CA GLU A 59 6.81 1.78 4.35
C GLU A 59 5.35 1.34 4.43
N SER A 60 5.11 0.04 4.65
CA SER A 60 3.78 -0.52 4.88
C SER A 60 2.87 -0.25 3.67
N TYR A 61 1.69 0.34 3.84
CA TYR A 61 0.77 0.64 2.74
C TYR A 61 1.33 1.64 1.72
N ALA A 62 2.42 2.35 2.04
CA ALA A 62 3.11 3.15 1.03
C ALA A 62 3.73 2.29 -0.09
N SER A 63 3.78 0.96 0.04
CA SER A 63 4.02 0.04 -1.09
C SER A 63 3.02 0.21 -2.24
N HIS A 64 1.82 0.72 -1.98
CA HIS A 64 0.87 1.13 -3.00
C HIS A 64 1.17 2.54 -3.50
N TYR A 65 1.45 3.49 -2.59
CA TYR A 65 1.65 4.90 -2.92
C TYR A 65 2.92 5.16 -3.74
N VAL A 66 4.04 4.57 -3.32
CA VAL A 66 5.36 4.79 -3.91
C VAL A 66 5.41 4.42 -5.40
N PRO A 67 5.07 3.19 -5.83
CA PRO A 67 5.11 2.82 -7.24
C PRO A 67 4.03 3.51 -8.06
N GLN A 68 2.85 3.80 -7.50
CA GLN A 68 1.80 4.51 -8.24
C GLN A 68 2.15 5.99 -8.47
N LEU A 69 2.79 6.65 -7.49
CA LEU A 69 3.33 7.99 -7.68
C LEU A 69 4.48 7.98 -8.69
N ALA A 70 5.41 7.03 -8.58
CA ALA A 70 6.49 6.87 -9.56
C ALA A 70 5.95 6.70 -10.99
N TYR A 71 4.95 5.83 -11.16
CA TYR A 71 4.27 5.65 -12.45
C TYR A 71 3.62 6.94 -12.94
N THR A 72 2.91 7.66 -12.06
CA THR A 72 2.30 8.96 -12.38
C THR A 72 3.33 9.99 -12.84
N ILE A 73 4.49 10.06 -12.18
CA ILE A 73 5.60 10.93 -12.59
C ILE A 73 6.11 10.55 -13.98
N LEU A 74 6.38 9.26 -14.22
CA LEU A 74 6.91 8.79 -15.50
C LEU A 74 5.94 9.05 -16.66
N LEU A 75 4.63 8.94 -16.42
CA LEU A 75 3.62 9.31 -17.42
C LEU A 75 3.63 10.80 -17.72
N ASN A 76 3.65 11.66 -16.70
CA ASN A 76 3.57 13.10 -16.91
C ASN A 76 4.88 13.70 -17.44
N ASN A 77 6.04 13.13 -17.11
CA ASN A 77 7.34 13.52 -17.68
C ASN A 77 7.41 13.36 -19.21
N LYS A 78 6.51 12.58 -19.83
CA LYS A 78 6.39 12.49 -21.30
C LYS A 78 5.81 13.75 -21.93
N ASN A 79 5.17 14.62 -21.15
CA ASN A 79 4.60 15.87 -21.63
C ASN A 79 5.66 16.98 -21.54
N ALA A 80 6.14 17.46 -22.70
CA ALA A 80 7.22 18.46 -22.78
C ALA A 80 6.89 19.83 -22.15
N ASN A 81 5.62 20.11 -21.85
CA ASN A 81 5.15 21.38 -21.31
C ASN A 81 5.00 21.39 -19.77
N GLN A 82 5.50 20.37 -19.06
CA GLN A 82 5.38 20.26 -17.60
C GLN A 82 6.73 20.19 -16.90
N THR A 83 6.76 20.54 -15.62
CA THR A 83 7.94 20.44 -14.76
C THR A 83 8.38 18.98 -14.65
N LEU A 84 9.58 18.70 -15.16
CA LEU A 84 10.14 17.35 -15.13
C LEU A 84 10.68 17.02 -13.75
N ILE A 85 10.32 15.84 -13.25
CA ILE A 85 10.87 15.29 -12.01
C ILE A 85 11.91 14.23 -12.39
N ASN A 86 13.18 14.46 -12.05
CA ASN A 86 14.29 13.55 -12.37
C ASN A 86 14.31 12.31 -11.44
N LEU A 87 13.27 11.48 -11.56
CA LEU A 87 13.08 10.24 -10.80
C LEU A 87 14.16 9.21 -11.15
N LYS A 88 14.92 8.76 -10.14
CA LYS A 88 15.99 7.77 -10.29
C LYS A 88 15.67 6.41 -9.71
N GLY A 89 14.75 6.33 -8.75
CA GLY A 89 14.39 5.07 -8.15
C GLY A 89 13.35 5.19 -7.05
N ILE A 90 12.93 4.02 -6.56
CA ILE A 90 12.01 3.87 -5.45
C ILE A 90 12.57 2.90 -4.42
N ALA A 91 12.16 3.05 -3.15
CA ALA A 91 12.41 2.06 -2.11
C ALA A 91 11.16 1.86 -1.26
N VAL A 92 10.87 0.61 -0.90
CA VAL A 92 9.69 0.24 -0.11
C VAL A 92 10.14 -0.66 1.04
N GLY A 93 9.84 -0.26 2.28
CA GLY A 93 10.06 -1.07 3.48
C GLY A 93 8.80 -1.83 3.85
N ASN A 94 8.93 -3.11 4.21
CA ASN A 94 7.86 -3.95 4.78
C ASN A 94 6.49 -3.78 4.07
N GLY A 95 6.53 -3.73 2.73
CA GLY A 95 5.40 -3.35 1.92
C GLY A 95 4.38 -4.46 1.70
N TRP A 96 3.11 -4.09 1.58
CA TRP A 96 2.06 -4.97 1.07
C TRP A 96 2.04 -4.88 -0.47
N ILE A 97 2.53 -5.91 -1.17
CA ILE A 97 2.79 -5.84 -2.63
C ILE A 97 1.77 -6.65 -3.43
N ASP A 98 1.52 -7.87 -2.98
CA ASP A 98 0.60 -8.83 -3.59
C ASP A 98 -0.16 -9.50 -2.46
N ASP A 99 -1.49 -9.48 -2.51
CA ASP A 99 -2.34 -9.98 -1.43
C ASP A 99 -2.04 -11.44 -1.12
N ARG A 100 -1.98 -12.29 -2.15
CA ARG A 100 -1.78 -13.73 -1.98
C ARG A 100 -0.44 -14.04 -1.32
N THR A 101 0.64 -13.48 -1.86
CA THR A 101 1.99 -13.70 -1.33
C THR A 101 2.14 -13.08 0.05
N GLY A 102 1.51 -11.92 0.28
CA GLY A 102 1.48 -11.23 1.57
C GLY A 102 0.80 -12.07 2.66
N TYR A 103 -0.41 -12.58 2.39
CA TYR A 103 -1.12 -13.44 3.33
C TYR A 103 -0.38 -14.76 3.58
N LEU A 104 0.07 -15.45 2.53
CA LEU A 104 0.79 -16.71 2.69
C LEU A 104 2.06 -16.52 3.52
N GLY A 105 2.85 -15.49 3.19
CA GLY A 105 4.06 -15.15 3.94
C GLY A 105 3.78 -14.76 5.39
N GLN A 106 2.64 -14.12 5.67
CA GLN A 106 2.21 -13.83 7.04
C GLN A 106 1.92 -15.12 7.83
N TYR A 107 1.17 -16.07 7.28
CA TYR A 107 0.88 -17.34 7.96
C TYR A 107 2.15 -18.18 8.18
N ASP A 108 3.04 -18.24 7.18
CA ASP A 108 4.35 -18.90 7.32
C ASP A 108 5.22 -18.23 8.38
N TYR A 109 5.23 -16.90 8.43
CA TYR A 109 5.94 -16.15 9.45
C TYR A 109 5.41 -16.49 10.86
N LEU A 110 4.09 -16.50 11.05
CA LEU A 110 3.50 -16.86 12.34
C LEU A 110 3.85 -18.30 12.75
N TRP A 111 3.76 -19.26 11.82
CA TRP A 111 4.08 -20.66 12.08
C TRP A 111 5.56 -20.87 12.46
N THR A 112 6.48 -20.31 11.67
CA THR A 112 7.93 -20.40 11.94
C THR A 112 8.37 -19.72 13.24
N HIS A 113 7.54 -18.83 13.80
CA HIS A 113 7.77 -18.16 15.08
C HIS A 113 6.92 -18.74 16.22
N ALA A 114 6.35 -19.94 16.05
CA ALA A 114 5.53 -20.64 17.04
C ALA A 114 4.30 -19.83 17.51
N LEU A 115 3.79 -18.96 16.66
CA LEU A 115 2.56 -18.20 16.86
C LEU A 115 1.34 -18.83 16.17
N ASN A 116 1.56 -19.93 15.43
CA ASN A 116 0.51 -20.70 14.77
C ASN A 116 0.76 -22.20 14.89
N SER A 117 -0.30 -23.02 14.89
CA SER A 117 -0.18 -24.48 15.00
C SER A 117 0.12 -25.14 13.66
N ASP A 118 0.65 -26.36 13.70
CA ASP A 118 0.91 -27.18 12.51
C ASP A 118 -0.38 -27.46 11.72
N GLU A 119 -1.49 -27.69 12.43
CA GLU A 119 -2.81 -27.92 11.82
C GLU A 119 -3.29 -26.70 11.05
N THR A 120 -3.18 -25.50 11.63
CA THR A 120 -3.59 -24.27 10.96
C THR A 120 -2.69 -23.99 9.76
N ASN A 121 -1.37 -24.11 9.90
CA ASN A 121 -0.46 -23.87 8.78
C ASN A 121 -0.75 -24.83 7.62
N LYS A 122 -0.90 -26.13 7.90
CA LYS A 122 -1.28 -27.13 6.90
C LYS A 122 -2.63 -26.80 6.26
N GLY A 123 -3.61 -26.36 7.04
CA GLY A 123 -4.92 -25.95 6.56
C GLY A 123 -4.84 -24.78 5.58
N ILE A 124 -4.12 -23.71 5.95
CA ILE A 124 -3.91 -22.54 5.07
C ILE A 124 -3.27 -22.98 3.73
N HIS A 125 -2.19 -23.76 3.75
CA HIS A 125 -1.53 -24.21 2.51
C HIS A 125 -2.39 -25.15 1.65
N THR A 126 -3.34 -25.86 2.27
CA THR A 126 -4.21 -26.82 1.56
C THR A 126 -5.44 -26.13 0.96
N TYR A 127 -6.03 -25.17 1.66
CA TYR A 127 -7.35 -24.63 1.32
C TYR A 127 -7.32 -23.16 0.88
N CYS A 128 -6.28 -22.39 1.18
CA CYS A 128 -6.23 -20.95 0.90
C CYS A 128 -5.25 -20.63 -0.25
N HIS A 129 -5.74 -20.64 -1.48
CA HIS A 129 -4.91 -20.39 -2.66
C HIS A 129 -4.99 -18.94 -3.14
N HIS A 130 -6.11 -18.26 -2.90
CA HIS A 130 -6.42 -16.94 -3.42
C HIS A 130 -6.56 -15.86 -2.33
N PHE A 131 -6.80 -16.25 -1.09
CA PHE A 131 -7.13 -15.41 0.06
C PHE A 131 -8.29 -14.46 -0.22
N ASN A 132 -9.33 -14.97 -0.87
CA ASN A 132 -10.57 -14.25 -1.17
C ASN A 132 -11.75 -15.23 -1.34
N ASP A 133 -12.87 -14.72 -1.82
CA ASP A 133 -14.13 -15.44 -2.05
C ASP A 133 -14.05 -16.61 -3.03
N LYS A 134 -12.92 -16.79 -3.72
CA LYS A 134 -12.68 -17.93 -4.62
C LYS A 134 -12.15 -19.16 -3.90
N ASP A 135 -11.69 -19.03 -2.67
CA ASP A 135 -11.23 -20.17 -1.89
C ASP A 135 -12.42 -20.98 -1.34
N PRO A 136 -12.24 -22.30 -1.12
CA PRO A 136 -13.22 -23.12 -0.42
C PRO A 136 -13.54 -22.56 0.98
N ASN A 137 -14.76 -22.78 1.46
CA ASN A 137 -15.21 -22.33 2.78
C ASN A 137 -14.32 -22.83 3.93
N GLU A 138 -13.67 -23.98 3.75
CA GLU A 138 -12.69 -24.56 4.66
C GLU A 138 -11.51 -23.61 4.94
N CYS A 139 -11.13 -22.78 3.96
CA CYS A 139 -10.09 -21.78 4.16
C CYS A 139 -10.45 -20.79 5.30
N ASP A 140 -11.73 -20.41 5.41
CA ASP A 140 -12.19 -19.50 6.48
C ASP A 140 -12.03 -20.10 7.87
N ASP A 141 -12.15 -21.43 8.01
CA ASP A 141 -12.00 -22.11 9.30
C ASP A 141 -10.55 -22.00 9.82
N PHE A 142 -9.58 -21.89 8.90
CA PHE A 142 -8.15 -21.72 9.23
C PHE A 142 -7.70 -20.25 9.30
N GLN A 143 -8.32 -19.35 8.51
CA GLN A 143 -8.04 -17.91 8.60
C GLN A 143 -8.67 -17.28 9.85
N TYR A 144 -9.84 -17.76 10.25
CA TYR A 144 -10.63 -17.19 11.35
C TYR A 144 -11.04 -18.30 12.34
N PRO A 145 -10.12 -18.80 13.17
CA PRO A 145 -10.38 -19.94 14.07
C PRO A 145 -11.56 -19.71 15.04
N ASN A 146 -11.97 -18.46 15.28
CA ASN A 146 -13.17 -18.15 16.06
C ASN A 146 -14.50 -18.50 15.37
N ARG A 147 -14.53 -18.73 14.04
CA ARG A 147 -15.74 -19.24 13.35
C ARG A 147 -16.04 -20.69 13.71
N LEU A 148 -15.03 -21.50 14.05
CA LEU A 148 -15.24 -22.86 14.54
C LEU A 148 -16.03 -22.86 15.86
N LEU A 149 -15.76 -21.91 16.76
CA LEU A 149 -16.50 -21.78 18.03
C LEU A 149 -17.97 -21.38 17.82
N SER A 150 -18.27 -20.60 16.78
CA SER A 150 -19.65 -20.24 16.43
C SER A 150 -20.47 -21.39 15.83
N ARG A 151 -19.81 -22.45 15.32
CA ARG A 151 -20.46 -23.68 14.83
C ARG A 151 -20.65 -24.76 15.90
N VAL A 152 -20.07 -24.59 17.10
CA VAL A 152 -20.17 -25.54 18.23
C VAL A 152 -21.35 -25.22 19.17
N THR A 153 -22.10 -24.13 18.93
CA THR A 153 -23.30 -23.83 19.73
C THR A 153 -24.57 -24.03 18.91
N LEU A 154 -25.06 -25.27 18.85
CA LEU A 154 -26.48 -25.69 18.81
C LEU A 154 -26.55 -27.20 18.55
N MET A 155 -26.40 -27.99 19.62
CA MET A 155 -27.10 -29.26 19.82
C MET A 155 -27.48 -29.35 21.30
#